data_AF-L1K3U3-F1
#
_entry.id   AF-L1K3U3-F1
#
_cell.length_a   1.000
_cell.length_b   1.000
_cell.length_c   1.000
_cell.angle_alpha   90.00
_cell.angle_beta   90.00
_cell.angle_gamma   90.00
#
_symmetry.space_group_name_H-M   'P 1'
#
loop_
_entity.id
_entity.type
_entity.pdbx_description
1 polymer ?
#
loop_
_entity_poly.entity_id
_entity_poly.type
_entity_poly.pdbx_seq_one_letter_code
_entity_poly.pdbx_strand_id
1 'polypeptide(L)'
;MGVFGKCLRVTGESLSTFLFLTSVALLTFGIFLYIKWESDETTSSHPIPGYIYLIMSVGGSASLGNLVGYMGACSRSSLVLSCSVWFLFVVVLCELSLSLVLLLNPSLIDTVVCPEGDEACINKLDNMFKDPSSHAGIVVACVCGCQLFALIILGLLQRDIRRSNQESDADALAWERGGMRRTLLEEYNWEQRRAEFEERSRKRAQRALESRSVLSDVARQALSAHRAQPSESWDSP
;
A
#
# COMPACT_ATOMS: atom_id res chain seq x y z
N MET A 1 3.19 0.72 -15.48
CA MET A 1 2.07 -0.25 -15.63
C MET A 1 1.76 -0.49 -17.10
N GLY A 2 2.01 -1.71 -17.58
CA GLY A 2 1.64 -2.11 -18.94
C GLY A 2 0.12 -2.18 -19.14
N VAL A 3 -0.32 -2.27 -20.40
CA VAL A 3 -1.73 -2.38 -20.81
C VAL A 3 -2.45 -3.52 -20.07
N PHE A 4 -1.75 -4.62 -19.81
CA PHE A 4 -2.24 -5.79 -19.07
C PHE A 4 -2.67 -5.47 -17.63
N GLY A 5 -1.89 -4.69 -16.88
CA GLY A 5 -2.23 -4.33 -15.50
C GLY A 5 -3.45 -3.42 -15.41
N LYS A 6 -3.64 -2.54 -16.40
CA LYS A 6 -4.85 -1.70 -16.50
C LYS A 6 -6.09 -2.55 -16.80
N CYS A 7 -5.98 -3.54 -17.70
CA CYS A 7 -7.06 -4.45 -18.04
C CYS A 7 -7.50 -5.29 -16.84
N LEU A 8 -6.55 -5.96 -16.15
CA LEU A 8 -6.83 -6.75 -14.95
C LEU A 8 -7.53 -5.93 -13.86
N ARG A 9 -7.14 -4.66 -13.72
CA ARG A 9 -7.76 -3.76 -12.75
C ARG A 9 -9.20 -3.45 -13.09
N VAL A 10 -9.48 -3.06 -14.35
CA VAL A 10 -10.85 -2.75 -14.79
C VAL A 10 -11.75 -3.97 -14.67
N THR A 11 -11.24 -5.16 -15.03
CA THR A 11 -11.97 -6.43 -14.86
C THR A 11 -12.21 -6.75 -13.39
N GLY A 12 -11.23 -6.53 -12.52
CA GLY A 12 -11.38 -6.75 -11.07
C GLY A 12 -12.39 -5.78 -10.45
N GLU A 13 -12.36 -4.51 -10.84
CA GLU A 13 -13.29 -3.47 -10.37
C GLU A 13 -14.73 -3.78 -10.81
N SER A 14 -14.94 -4.15 -12.08
CA SER A 14 -16.27 -4.48 -12.60
C SER A 14 -16.85 -5.74 -11.96
N LEU A 15 -16.03 -6.79 -11.85
CA LEU A 15 -16.45 -8.05 -11.20
C LEU A 15 -16.78 -7.83 -9.72
N SER A 16 -15.93 -7.10 -8.99
CA SER A 16 -16.16 -6.81 -7.56
C SER A 16 -17.42 -5.97 -7.36
N THR A 17 -17.70 -5.02 -8.26
CA THR A 17 -18.93 -4.21 -8.22
C THR A 17 -20.17 -5.06 -8.45
N PHE A 18 -20.13 -5.95 -9.46
CA PHE A 18 -21.23 -6.86 -9.74
C PHE A 18 -21.51 -7.80 -8.55
N LEU A 19 -20.47 -8.44 -8.02
CA LEU A 19 -20.57 -9.33 -6.86
C LEU A 19 -21.05 -8.58 -5.60
N PHE A 20 -20.58 -7.33 -5.40
CA PHE A 20 -21.07 -6.47 -4.32
C PHE A 20 -22.59 -6.26 -4.44
N LEU A 21 -23.09 -5.84 -5.61
CA LEU A 21 -24.52 -5.64 -5.81
C LEU A 21 -25.33 -6.93 -5.60
N THR A 22 -24.83 -8.07 -6.09
CA THR A 22 -25.47 -9.38 -5.86
C THR A 22 -25.51 -9.72 -4.37
N SER A 23 -24.43 -9.48 -3.63
CA SER A 23 -24.38 -9.76 -2.18
C SER A 23 -25.29 -8.83 -1.36
N VAL A 24 -25.42 -7.55 -1.76
CA VAL A 24 -26.37 -6.61 -1.14
C VAL A 24 -27.81 -7.03 -1.43
N ALA A 25 -28.10 -7.48 -2.65
CA ALA A 25 -29.41 -8.02 -2.99
C ALA A 25 -29.75 -9.27 -2.15
N LEU A 26 -28.78 -10.18 -1.97
CA LEU A 26 -28.93 -11.37 -1.14
C LEU A 26 -29.17 -11.01 0.34
N LEU A 27 -28.41 -10.04 0.87
CA LEU A 27 -28.58 -9.53 2.24
C LEU A 27 -29.98 -8.91 2.42
N THR A 28 -30.39 -8.07 1.47
CA THR A 28 -31.72 -7.41 1.48
C THR A 28 -32.84 -8.45 1.40
N PHE A 29 -32.65 -9.51 0.61
CA PHE A 29 -33.57 -10.63 0.55
C PHE A 29 -33.65 -11.39 1.88
N GLY A 30 -32.52 -11.62 2.56
CA GLY A 30 -32.50 -12.20 3.91
C GLY A 30 -33.24 -11.33 4.94
N ILE A 31 -33.03 -10.01 4.91
CA ILE A 31 -33.75 -9.05 5.76
C ILE A 31 -35.25 -9.07 5.45
N PHE A 32 -35.63 -9.12 4.17
CA PHE A 32 -37.03 -9.23 3.76
C PHE A 32 -37.68 -10.50 4.30
N LEU A 33 -37.00 -11.65 4.21
CA LEU A 33 -37.50 -12.92 4.76
C LEU A 33 -37.64 -12.86 6.29
N TYR A 34 -36.70 -12.22 6.98
CA TYR A 34 -36.78 -11.99 8.42
C TYR A 34 -38.03 -11.16 8.79
N ILE A 35 -38.22 -10.01 8.15
CA ILE A 35 -39.38 -9.12 8.40
C ILE A 35 -40.68 -9.85 8.07
N LYS A 36 -40.72 -10.59 6.96
CA LYS A 36 -41.90 -11.35 6.57
C LYS A 36 -42.23 -12.44 7.59
N TRP A 37 -41.23 -13.19 8.04
CA TRP A 37 -41.41 -14.20 9.08
C TRP A 37 -41.92 -13.58 10.38
N GLU A 38 -41.34 -12.46 10.81
CA GLU A 38 -41.77 -11.72 12.01
C GLU A 38 -43.21 -11.19 11.89
N SER A 39 -43.64 -10.83 10.67
CA SER A 39 -45.00 -10.36 10.40
C SER A 39 -46.03 -11.49 10.33
N ASP A 40 -45.65 -12.68 9.85
CA ASP A 40 -46.56 -13.82 9.66
C ASP A 40 -46.71 -14.63 10.97
N GLU A 41 -45.67 -14.71 11.80
CA GLU A 41 -45.73 -15.39 13.10
C GLU A 41 -46.24 -14.49 14.23
N THR A 42 -47.56 -14.37 14.34
CA THR A 42 -48.24 -13.68 15.46
C THR A 42 -48.17 -14.44 16.80
N THR A 43 -47.52 -15.60 16.89
CA THR A 43 -47.57 -16.52 18.05
C THR A 43 -46.20 -17.08 18.49
N SER A 44 -45.29 -16.17 18.84
CA SER A 44 -44.24 -16.20 19.90
C SER A 44 -43.53 -17.50 20.36
N SER A 45 -43.51 -18.61 19.64
CA SER A 45 -42.92 -19.87 20.17
C SER A 45 -41.93 -20.58 19.24
N HIS A 46 -41.93 -20.29 17.93
CA HIS A 46 -41.03 -20.97 17.02
C HIS A 46 -39.72 -20.18 16.84
N PRO A 47 -38.55 -20.84 16.92
CA PRO A 47 -37.29 -20.17 16.65
C PRO A 47 -37.23 -19.75 15.19
N ILE A 48 -36.60 -18.60 14.92
CA ILE A 48 -36.36 -18.11 13.56
C ILE A 48 -35.67 -19.21 12.74
N PRO A 49 -36.17 -19.53 11.54
CA PRO A 49 -35.58 -20.55 10.70
C PRO A 49 -34.10 -20.25 10.41
N GLY A 50 -33.23 -21.22 10.66
CA GLY A 50 -31.77 -21.06 10.52
C GLY A 50 -31.32 -20.61 9.13
N TYR A 51 -32.06 -20.94 8.07
CA TYR A 51 -31.74 -20.52 6.70
C TYR A 51 -31.79 -19.00 6.52
N ILE A 52 -32.63 -18.28 7.29
CA ILE A 52 -32.71 -16.81 7.23
C ILE A 52 -31.39 -16.21 7.72
N TYR A 53 -30.89 -16.68 8.85
CA TYR A 53 -29.59 -16.27 9.37
C TYR A 53 -28.43 -16.64 8.44
N LEU A 54 -28.50 -17.81 7.79
CA LEU A 54 -27.48 -18.20 6.80
C LEU A 54 -27.47 -17.24 5.60
N ILE A 55 -28.63 -16.93 5.01
CA ILE A 55 -28.72 -15.99 3.88
C ILE A 55 -28.21 -14.60 4.28
N MET A 56 -28.61 -14.11 5.46
CA MET A 56 -28.13 -12.81 5.96
C MET A 56 -26.63 -12.81 6.22
N SER A 57 -26.08 -13.86 6.85
CA SER A 57 -24.65 -13.98 7.14
C SER A 57 -23.81 -14.08 5.85
N VAL A 58 -24.24 -14.90 4.90
CA VAL A 58 -23.57 -15.05 3.59
C VAL A 58 -23.64 -13.74 2.81
N GLY A 59 -24.81 -13.10 2.73
CA GLY A 59 -24.97 -11.80 2.06
C GLY A 59 -24.13 -10.70 2.72
N GLY A 60 -24.16 -10.63 4.05
CA GLY A 60 -23.40 -9.65 4.83
C GLY A 60 -21.89 -9.81 4.68
N SER A 61 -21.38 -11.01 4.92
CA SER A 61 -19.95 -11.31 4.78
C SER A 61 -19.46 -11.11 3.33
N ALA A 62 -20.22 -11.57 2.32
CA ALA A 62 -19.88 -11.35 0.91
C ALA A 62 -19.86 -9.86 0.55
N SER A 63 -20.84 -9.07 1.03
CA SER A 63 -20.89 -7.63 0.77
C SER A 63 -19.71 -6.88 1.36
N LEU A 64 -19.31 -7.21 2.60
CA LEU A 64 -18.12 -6.65 3.24
C LEU A 64 -16.84 -7.05 2.50
N GLY A 65 -16.70 -8.34 2.15
CA GLY A 65 -15.54 -8.84 1.39
C GLY A 65 -15.38 -8.15 0.04
N ASN A 66 -16.47 -8.03 -0.72
CA ASN A 66 -16.49 -7.37 -2.03
C ASN A 66 -16.23 -5.87 -1.92
N LEU A 67 -16.75 -5.20 -0.88
CA LEU A 67 -16.49 -3.78 -0.63
C LEU A 67 -15.01 -3.53 -0.33
N VAL A 68 -14.40 -4.34 0.53
CA VAL A 68 -12.96 -4.24 0.86
C VAL A 68 -12.11 -4.53 -0.38
N GLY A 69 -12.48 -5.54 -1.18
CA GLY A 69 -11.83 -5.84 -2.45
C GLY A 69 -11.90 -4.68 -3.44
N TYR A 70 -13.07 -4.08 -3.61
CA TYR A 70 -13.27 -2.91 -4.45
C TYR A 70 -12.44 -1.71 -3.98
N MET A 71 -12.48 -1.39 -2.69
CA MET A 71 -11.66 -0.31 -2.12
C MET A 71 -10.16 -0.59 -2.29
N GLY A 72 -9.72 -1.84 -2.14
CA GLY A 72 -8.33 -2.24 -2.38
C GLY A 72 -7.90 -2.02 -3.83
N ALA A 73 -8.76 -2.39 -4.78
CA ALA A 73 -8.52 -2.18 -6.21
C ALA A 73 -8.42 -0.69 -6.57
N CYS A 74 -9.31 0.15 -6.03
CA CYS A 74 -9.32 1.59 -6.30
C CYS A 74 -8.16 2.35 -5.63
N SER A 75 -7.97 2.13 -4.32
CA SER A 75 -7.04 2.90 -3.49
C SER A 75 -5.56 2.61 -3.73
N ARG A 76 -5.22 1.49 -4.40
CA ARG A 76 -3.84 0.96 -4.50
C ARG A 76 -3.17 0.75 -3.13
N SER A 77 -3.95 0.63 -2.06
CA SER A 77 -3.42 0.35 -0.74
C SER A 77 -3.09 -1.14 -0.63
N SER A 78 -1.80 -1.45 -0.45
CA SER A 78 -1.33 -2.82 -0.26
C SER A 78 -1.91 -3.47 0.99
N LEU A 79 -2.24 -2.67 2.01
CA LEU A 79 -2.87 -3.11 3.26
C LEU A 79 -4.31 -3.58 3.01
N VAL A 80 -5.14 -2.73 2.38
CA VAL A 80 -6.56 -3.04 2.11
C VAL A 80 -6.68 -4.26 1.20
N LEU A 81 -5.83 -4.35 0.18
CA LEU A 81 -5.76 -5.50 -0.70
C LEU A 81 -5.32 -6.77 0.06
N SER A 82 -4.36 -6.65 0.99
CA SER A 82 -3.95 -7.77 1.84
C SER A 82 -5.08 -8.25 2.76
N CYS A 83 -5.89 -7.34 3.32
CA CYS A 83 -7.07 -7.69 4.10
C CYS A 83 -8.10 -8.44 3.25
N SER A 84 -8.34 -8.01 2.01
CA SER A 84 -9.24 -8.69 1.07
C SER A 84 -8.77 -10.11 0.74
N VAL A 85 -7.46 -10.29 0.49
CA VAL A 85 -6.85 -11.60 0.20
C VAL A 85 -6.99 -12.54 1.40
N TRP A 86 -6.70 -12.06 2.62
CA TRP A 86 -6.88 -12.84 3.84
C TRP A 86 -8.34 -13.22 4.09
N PHE A 87 -9.26 -12.29 3.85
CA PHE A 87 -10.69 -12.56 3.97
C PHE A 87 -11.12 -13.68 3.01
N LEU A 88 -10.78 -13.58 1.72
CA LEU A 88 -11.08 -14.61 0.73
C LEU A 88 -10.41 -15.95 1.07
N PHE A 89 -9.18 -15.92 1.57
CA PHE A 89 -8.48 -17.12 2.01
C PHE A 89 -9.21 -17.83 3.15
N VAL A 90 -9.69 -17.09 4.15
CA VAL A 90 -10.49 -17.65 5.25
C VAL A 90 -11.81 -18.23 4.74
N VAL A 91 -12.49 -17.56 3.80
CA VAL A 91 -13.72 -18.09 3.18
C VAL A 91 -13.46 -19.41 2.48
N VAL A 92 -12.41 -19.50 1.66
CA VAL A 92 -12.02 -20.75 0.97
C VAL A 92 -11.70 -21.85 1.98
N LEU A 93 -10.98 -21.56 3.07
CA LEU A 93 -10.72 -22.55 4.11
C LEU A 93 -12.00 -23.02 4.81
N CYS A 94 -12.95 -22.12 5.07
CA CYS A 94 -14.26 -22.49 5.62
C CYS A 94 -15.03 -23.41 4.66
N GLU A 95 -15.05 -23.11 3.36
CA GLU A 95 -15.70 -23.95 2.35
C GLU A 95 -15.06 -25.33 2.23
N LEU A 96 -13.71 -25.39 2.21
CA LEU A 96 -12.98 -26.66 2.19
C LEU A 96 -13.21 -27.47 3.46
N SER A 97 -13.22 -26.81 4.62
CA SER A 97 -13.49 -27.46 5.91
C SER A 97 -14.91 -28.01 5.96
N LEU A 98 -15.90 -27.23 5.51
CA LEU A 98 -17.29 -27.67 5.44
C LEU A 98 -17.44 -28.85 4.46
N SER A 99 -16.83 -28.76 3.28
CA SER A 99 -16.83 -29.83 2.29
C SER A 99 -16.21 -31.12 2.83
N LEU A 100 -15.10 -31.01 3.56
CA LEU A 100 -14.44 -32.14 4.21
C LEU A 100 -15.31 -32.75 5.32
N VAL A 101 -15.93 -31.92 6.16
CA VAL A 101 -16.83 -32.37 7.24
C VAL A 101 -18.02 -33.12 6.66
N LEU A 102 -18.65 -32.59 5.60
CA LEU A 102 -19.77 -33.23 4.91
C LEU A 102 -19.36 -34.55 4.25
N LEU A 103 -18.15 -34.61 3.67
CA LEU A 103 -17.61 -35.83 3.05
C LEU A 103 -17.27 -36.91 4.08
N LEU A 104 -16.75 -36.51 5.24
CA LEU A 104 -16.42 -37.44 6.34
C LEU A 104 -17.64 -37.90 7.14
N ASN A 105 -18.69 -37.07 7.20
CA ASN A 105 -19.90 -37.35 7.99
C ASN A 105 -21.15 -37.14 7.12
N PRO A 106 -21.43 -38.02 6.14
CA PRO A 106 -22.60 -37.89 5.29
C PRO A 106 -23.92 -37.89 6.09
N SER A 107 -23.96 -38.59 7.22
CA SER A 107 -25.12 -38.61 8.14
C SER A 107 -25.45 -37.27 8.79
N LEU A 108 -24.52 -36.29 8.76
CA LEU A 108 -24.77 -34.95 9.27
C LEU A 108 -25.76 -34.18 8.36
N ILE A 109 -25.82 -34.54 7.08
CA ILE A 109 -26.75 -33.95 6.11
C ILE A 109 -28.19 -34.31 6.50
N ASP A 110 -28.43 -35.58 6.82
CA ASP A 110 -29.76 -36.10 7.15
C ASP A 110 -30.32 -35.46 8.43
N THR A 111 -29.45 -35.11 9.37
CA THR A 111 -29.83 -34.55 10.68
C THR A 111 -29.99 -33.03 10.68
N VAL A 112 -29.23 -32.30 9.85
CA VAL A 112 -29.25 -30.83 9.82
C VAL A 112 -30.20 -30.29 8.77
N VAL A 113 -30.33 -30.96 7.61
CA VAL A 113 -31.08 -30.43 6.46
C VAL A 113 -32.55 -30.84 6.49
N CYS A 114 -32.88 -32.02 7.02
CA CYS A 114 -34.25 -32.54 7.09
C CYS A 114 -34.61 -32.93 8.54
N PRO A 115 -34.85 -31.94 9.44
CA PRO A 115 -34.97 -32.18 10.90
C PRO A 115 -36.16 -33.03 11.37
N GLU A 116 -36.97 -33.63 10.48
CA GLU A 116 -38.12 -34.45 10.85
C GLU A 116 -38.14 -35.84 10.19
N GLY A 117 -37.03 -36.26 9.57
CA GLY A 117 -36.98 -37.57 8.90
C GLY A 117 -37.94 -37.69 7.71
N ASP A 118 -38.29 -36.56 7.09
CA ASP A 118 -39.11 -36.54 5.89
C ASP A 118 -38.35 -37.25 4.75
N GLU A 119 -38.73 -38.51 4.51
CA GLU A 119 -38.12 -39.35 3.48
C GLU A 119 -38.19 -38.69 2.09
N ALA A 120 -39.17 -37.80 1.85
CA ALA A 120 -39.24 -37.04 0.60
C ALA A 120 -38.13 -35.98 0.49
N CYS A 121 -37.78 -35.33 1.61
CA CYS A 121 -36.68 -34.37 1.70
C CYS A 121 -35.34 -35.08 1.50
N ILE A 122 -35.12 -36.19 2.22
CA ILE A 122 -33.88 -36.98 2.14
C ILE A 122 -33.73 -37.57 0.73
N ASN A 123 -34.76 -38.19 0.17
CA ASN A 123 -34.69 -38.75 -1.20
C ASN A 123 -34.46 -37.67 -2.25
N LYS A 124 -35.03 -36.47 -2.09
CA LYS A 124 -34.81 -35.37 -3.04
C LYS A 124 -33.39 -34.81 -2.93
N LEU A 125 -32.84 -34.73 -1.72
CA LEU A 125 -31.47 -34.30 -1.49
C LEU A 125 -30.47 -35.34 -2.01
N ASP A 126 -30.69 -36.61 -1.69
CA ASP A 126 -29.88 -37.74 -2.14
C ASP A 126 -29.91 -37.88 -3.67
N ASN A 127 -31.08 -37.68 -4.31
CA ASN A 127 -31.17 -37.60 -5.77
C ASN A 127 -30.43 -36.38 -6.35
N MET A 128 -30.37 -35.24 -5.62
CA MET A 128 -29.57 -34.08 -6.04
C MET A 128 -28.05 -34.30 -5.88
N PHE A 129 -27.61 -35.22 -5.01
CA PHE A 129 -26.17 -35.48 -4.79
C PHE A 129 -25.66 -36.76 -5.48
N LYS A 130 -26.52 -37.76 -5.72
CA LYS A 130 -26.15 -39.02 -6.38
C LYS A 130 -25.91 -38.88 -7.87
N ASP A 131 -26.60 -37.95 -8.53
CA ASP A 131 -26.38 -37.73 -9.95
C ASP A 131 -25.10 -36.89 -10.15
N PRO A 132 -24.02 -37.44 -10.75
CA PRO A 132 -22.80 -36.68 -11.04
C PRO A 132 -23.03 -35.57 -12.08
N SER A 133 -24.19 -35.56 -12.74
CA SER A 133 -24.71 -34.48 -13.59
C SER A 133 -25.50 -33.43 -12.81
N SER A 134 -25.57 -33.53 -11.48
CA SER A 134 -26.32 -32.58 -10.69
C SER A 134 -25.70 -31.20 -10.80
N HIS A 135 -26.56 -30.26 -11.15
CA HIS A 135 -26.18 -28.88 -11.38
C HIS A 135 -25.53 -28.26 -10.13
N ALA A 136 -25.83 -28.80 -8.93
CA ALA A 136 -25.27 -28.36 -7.66
C ALA A 136 -23.75 -28.56 -7.58
N GLY A 137 -23.23 -29.73 -7.93
CA GLY A 137 -21.78 -30.00 -7.90
C GLY A 137 -21.01 -29.11 -8.88
N ILE A 138 -21.58 -28.89 -10.07
CA ILE A 138 -21.01 -27.99 -11.09
C ILE A 138 -21.00 -26.54 -10.58
N VAL A 139 -22.09 -26.07 -9.96
CA VAL A 139 -22.17 -24.72 -9.40
C VAL A 139 -21.13 -24.53 -8.29
N VAL A 140 -21.00 -25.47 -7.36
CA VAL A 140 -19.99 -25.41 -6.28
C VAL A 140 -18.58 -25.38 -6.86
N ALA A 141 -18.26 -26.28 -7.79
CA ALA A 141 -16.96 -26.29 -8.45
C ALA A 141 -16.66 -24.99 -9.21
N CYS A 142 -17.68 -24.42 -9.88
CA CYS A 142 -17.57 -23.14 -10.57
C CYS A 142 -17.31 -21.99 -9.59
N VAL A 143 -18.03 -21.94 -8.46
CA VAL A 143 -17.86 -20.91 -7.41
C VAL A 143 -16.47 -21.00 -6.79
N CYS A 144 -16.02 -22.19 -6.36
CA CYS A 144 -14.68 -22.37 -5.82
C CYS A 144 -13.60 -22.03 -6.87
N GLY A 145 -13.81 -22.41 -8.14
CA GLY A 145 -12.91 -22.03 -9.24
C GLY A 145 -12.82 -20.52 -9.43
N CYS A 146 -13.94 -19.81 -9.39
CA CYS A 146 -13.99 -18.35 -9.46
C CYS A 146 -13.27 -17.69 -8.27
N GLN A 147 -13.45 -18.22 -7.06
CA GLN A 147 -12.79 -17.71 -5.86
C GLN A 147 -11.27 -17.91 -5.89
N LEU A 148 -10.80 -19.09 -6.31
CA LEU A 148 -9.37 -19.35 -6.50
C LEU A 148 -8.77 -18.44 -7.58
N PHE A 149 -9.49 -18.25 -8.68
CA PHE A 149 -9.08 -17.33 -9.73
C PHE A 149 -8.99 -15.88 -9.22
N ALA A 150 -9.97 -15.44 -8.42
CA ALA A 150 -9.95 -14.12 -7.79
C ALA A 150 -8.76 -13.96 -6.82
N LEU A 151 -8.47 -14.97 -6.01
CA LEU A 151 -7.30 -15.00 -5.13
C LEU A 151 -5.99 -14.86 -5.91
N ILE A 152 -5.86 -15.56 -7.05
CA ILE A 152 -4.69 -15.46 -7.92
C ILE A 152 -4.57 -14.04 -8.48
N ILE A 153 -5.65 -13.47 -9.02
CA ILE A 153 -5.65 -12.10 -9.56
C ILE A 153 -5.25 -11.09 -8.48
N LEU A 154 -5.86 -11.16 -7.30
CA LEU A 154 -5.58 -10.24 -6.20
C LEU A 154 -4.14 -10.41 -5.69
N GLY A 155 -3.64 -11.63 -5.61
CA GLY A 155 -2.24 -11.91 -5.26
C GLY A 155 -1.25 -11.34 -6.28
N LEU A 156 -1.54 -11.46 -7.58
CA LEU A 156 -0.74 -10.85 -8.64
C LEU A 156 -0.78 -9.32 -8.58
N LEU A 157 -1.96 -8.74 -8.35
CA LEU A 157 -2.13 -7.29 -8.20
C LEU A 157 -1.36 -6.77 -6.98
N GLN A 158 -1.39 -7.51 -5.86
CA GLN A 158 -0.67 -7.17 -4.65
C GLN A 158 0.85 -7.22 -4.86
N ARG A 159 1.33 -8.21 -5.61
CA ARG A 159 2.75 -8.32 -5.97
C ARG A 159 3.19 -7.15 -6.86
N ASP A 160 2.37 -6.75 -7.83
CA ASP A 160 2.67 -5.62 -8.71
C ASP A 160 2.70 -4.29 -7.94
N ILE A 161 1.72 -4.04 -7.07
CA ILE A 161 1.68 -2.84 -6.22
C ILE A 161 2.88 -2.80 -5.28
N ARG A 162 3.23 -3.92 -4.63
CA ARG A 162 4.41 -3.98 -3.75
C ARG A 162 5.69 -3.69 -4.51
N ARG A 163 5.84 -4.24 -5.72
CA ARG A 163 7.01 -3.98 -6.57
C ARG A 163 7.10 -2.51 -6.98
N SER A 164 5.98 -1.92 -7.38
CA SER A 164 5.90 -0.50 -7.75
C SER A 164 6.24 0.42 -6.58
N ASN A 165 5.77 0.11 -5.36
CA ASN A 165 6.10 0.89 -4.17
C ASN A 165 7.59 0.75 -3.82
N GLN A 166 8.14 -0.45 -3.94
CA GLN A 166 9.55 -0.71 -3.64
C GLN A 166 10.50 -0.01 -4.64
N GLU A 167 10.14 0.09 -5.92
CA GLU A 167 10.87 0.90 -6.91
C GLU A 167 10.80 2.40 -6.56
N SER A 168 9.62 2.91 -6.19
CA SER A 168 9.45 4.30 -5.77
C SER A 168 10.24 4.65 -4.51
N ASP A 169 10.28 3.75 -3.52
CA ASP A 169 11.05 3.94 -2.30
C ASP A 169 12.55 3.87 -2.57
N ALA A 170 12.99 2.98 -3.48
CA ALA A 170 14.37 2.92 -3.91
C ALA A 170 14.81 4.21 -4.62
N ASP A 171 13.97 4.77 -5.48
CA ASP A 171 14.21 6.04 -6.16
C ASP A 171 14.22 7.23 -5.19
N ALA A 172 13.30 7.25 -4.22
CA ALA A 172 13.28 8.26 -3.16
C ALA A 172 14.55 8.20 -2.30
N LEU A 173 14.99 7.01 -1.91
CA LEU A 173 16.24 6.80 -1.17
C LEU A 173 17.49 7.07 -2.02
N ALA A 174 17.43 6.87 -3.32
CA ALA A 174 18.51 7.24 -4.25
C ALA A 174 18.58 8.77 -4.43
N TRP A 175 17.43 9.44 -4.46
CA TRP A 175 17.34 10.90 -4.50
C TRP A 175 17.86 11.53 -3.21
N GLU A 176 17.48 11.01 -2.04
CA GLU A 176 18.02 11.47 -0.76
C GLU A 176 19.53 11.24 -0.66
N ARG A 177 20.03 10.06 -1.03
CA ARG A 177 21.49 9.80 -1.06
C ARG A 177 22.21 10.70 -2.07
N GLY A 178 21.62 10.95 -3.24
CA GLY A 178 22.16 11.86 -4.25
C GLY A 178 22.19 13.32 -3.79
N GLY A 179 21.13 13.76 -3.10
CA GLY A 179 21.02 15.08 -2.47
C GLY A 179 22.05 15.27 -1.36
N MET A 180 22.18 14.27 -0.48
CA MET A 180 23.16 14.29 0.61
C MET A 180 24.60 14.31 0.07
N ARG A 181 24.86 13.64 -1.05
CA ARG A 181 26.17 13.69 -1.72
C ARG A 181 26.46 15.07 -2.32
N ARG A 182 25.44 15.78 -2.83
CA ARG A 182 25.59 17.16 -3.33
C ARG A 182 25.86 18.14 -2.21
N THR A 183 25.13 18.07 -1.10
CA THR A 183 25.39 18.95 0.06
C THR A 183 26.79 18.74 0.63
N LEU A 184 27.25 17.50 0.77
CA LEU A 184 28.63 17.23 1.21
C LEU A 184 29.70 17.78 0.23
N LEU A 185 29.45 17.70 -1.07
CA LEU A 185 30.34 18.28 -2.09
C LEU A 185 30.35 19.80 -2.08
N GLU A 186 29.20 20.43 -1.84
CA GLU A 186 29.09 21.88 -1.69
C GLU A 186 29.80 22.37 -0.42
N GLU A 187 29.65 21.65 0.69
CA GLU A 187 30.30 21.95 1.96
C GLU A 187 31.83 21.82 1.85
N TYR A 188 32.32 20.73 1.25
CA TYR A 188 33.76 20.55 0.97
C TYR A 188 34.31 21.66 0.05
N ASN A 189 33.59 22.00 -1.03
CA ASN A 189 33.99 23.08 -1.93
C ASN A 189 34.02 24.44 -1.22
N TRP A 190 33.13 24.67 -0.25
CA TRP A 190 33.09 25.90 0.52
C TRP A 190 34.29 26.01 1.46
N GLU A 191 34.66 24.93 2.14
CA GLU A 191 35.86 24.89 2.98
C GLU A 191 37.13 25.13 2.16
N GLN A 192 37.23 24.54 0.97
CA GLN A 192 38.37 24.76 0.08
C GLN A 192 38.49 26.23 -0.37
N ARG A 193 37.36 26.86 -0.74
CA ARG A 193 37.35 28.31 -1.07
C ARG A 193 37.71 29.18 0.12
N ARG A 194 37.29 28.80 1.33
CA ARG A 194 37.63 29.53 2.56
C ARG A 194 39.13 29.46 2.85
N ALA A 195 39.73 28.28 2.73
CA ALA A 195 41.17 28.10 2.89
C ALA A 195 41.97 28.91 1.86
N GLU A 196 41.56 28.89 0.58
CA GLU A 196 42.19 29.73 -0.45
C GLU A 196 42.07 31.22 -0.15
N PHE A 197 40.91 31.66 0.35
CA PHE A 197 40.68 33.06 0.69
C PHE A 197 41.57 33.50 1.86
N GLU A 198 41.71 32.67 2.89
CA GLU A 198 42.61 32.91 4.02
C GLU A 198 44.08 32.94 3.59
N GLU A 199 44.50 32.07 2.67
CA GLU A 199 45.86 32.09 2.14
C GLU A 199 46.13 33.39 1.35
N ARG A 200 45.18 33.81 0.50
CA ARG A 200 45.28 35.06 -0.26
C ARG A 200 45.29 36.28 0.67
N SER A 201 44.50 36.27 1.74
CA SER A 201 44.47 37.37 2.71
C SER A 201 45.79 37.49 3.48
N ARG A 202 46.37 36.36 3.92
CA ARG A 202 47.71 36.32 4.54
C ARG A 202 48.79 36.86 3.61
N LYS A 203 48.81 36.42 2.34
CA LYS A 203 49.77 36.93 1.35
C LYS A 203 49.65 38.44 1.13
N ARG A 204 48.42 39.00 1.12
CA ARG A 204 48.21 40.46 1.01
C ARG A 204 48.70 41.21 2.25
N ALA A 205 48.43 40.69 3.45
CA ALA A 205 48.91 41.28 4.70
C ALA A 205 50.44 41.30 4.78
N GLN A 206 51.10 40.21 4.34
CA GLN A 206 52.56 40.12 4.30
C GLN A 206 53.18 41.15 3.34
N ARG A 207 52.62 41.27 2.12
CA ARG A 207 53.07 42.30 1.16
C ARG A 207 52.87 43.73 1.69
N ALA A 208 51.82 43.98 2.47
CA ALA A 208 51.58 45.28 3.09
C ALA A 208 52.59 45.60 4.21
N LEU A 209 53.06 44.58 4.95
CA LEU A 209 54.14 44.74 5.93
C LEU A 209 55.48 44.99 5.24
N GLU A 210 55.79 44.24 4.18
CA GLU A 210 56.99 44.44 3.37
C GLU A 210 57.03 45.85 2.77
N SER A 211 55.94 46.32 2.15
CA SER A 211 55.89 47.68 1.59
C SER A 211 56.06 48.77 2.66
N ARG A 212 55.52 48.55 3.86
CA ARG A 212 55.69 49.47 4.99
C ARG A 212 57.12 49.52 5.51
N SER A 213 57.82 48.37 5.53
CA SER A 213 59.25 48.32 5.90
C SER A 213 60.12 49.09 4.90
N VAL A 214 59.89 48.89 3.60
CA VAL A 214 60.60 49.61 2.52
C VAL A 214 60.37 51.12 2.61
N LEU A 215 59.12 51.55 2.82
CA LEU A 215 58.81 52.98 3.01
C LEU A 215 59.51 53.58 4.23
N SER A 216 59.63 52.82 5.33
CA SER A 216 60.33 53.28 6.53
C SER A 216 61.84 53.43 6.33
N ASP A 217 62.45 52.55 5.53
CA ASP A 217 63.87 52.64 5.19
C ASP A 217 64.15 53.79 4.22
N VAL A 218 63.29 54.01 3.23
CA VAL A 218 63.36 55.17 2.33
C VAL A 218 63.23 56.48 3.12
N ALA A 219 62.29 56.56 4.08
CA ALA A 219 62.13 57.73 4.93
C ALA A 219 63.38 57.99 5.80
N ARG A 220 63.99 56.95 6.36
CA ARG A 220 65.26 57.06 7.11
C ARG A 220 66.41 57.54 6.25
N GLN A 221 66.54 57.00 5.02
CA GLN A 221 67.57 57.44 4.07
C GLN A 221 67.39 58.92 3.72
N ALA A 222 66.16 59.36 3.42
CA ALA A 222 65.86 60.76 3.11
C ALA A 222 66.19 61.70 4.30
N LEU A 223 65.85 61.32 5.53
CA LEU A 223 66.20 62.07 6.75
C LEU A 223 67.71 62.15 6.97
N SER A 224 68.46 61.07 6.70
CA SER A 224 69.92 61.06 6.82
C SER A 224 70.59 61.97 5.78
N ALA A 225 70.07 61.99 4.54
CA ALA A 225 70.55 62.87 3.47
C ALA A 225 70.29 64.35 3.80
N HIS A 226 69.13 64.67 4.38
CA HIS A 226 68.80 66.04 4.77
C HIS A 226 69.66 66.56 5.93
N ARG A 227 70.07 65.71 6.88
CA ARG A 227 71.01 66.10 7.96
C ARG A 227 72.45 66.33 7.48
N ALA A 228 72.82 65.77 6.34
CA ALA A 228 74.17 65.89 5.79
C ALA A 228 74.38 67.14 4.93
N GLN A 229 73.33 67.95 4.69
CA GLN A 229 73.49 69.22 4.00
C GLN A 229 74.13 70.25 4.95
N PRO A 230 75.33 70.76 4.64
CA PRO A 230 75.94 71.84 5.41
C PRO A 230 75.06 73.08 5.29
N SER A 231 74.85 73.78 6.41
CA SER A 231 74.15 75.06 6.44
C SER A 231 74.90 76.05 5.56
N GLU A 232 74.38 76.32 4.36
CA GLU A 232 74.85 77.41 3.52
C GLU A 232 74.63 78.72 4.29
N SER A 233 75.74 79.33 4.71
CA SER A 233 75.78 80.69 5.24
C SER A 233 75.45 81.65 4.11
N TRP A 234 74.27 82.25 4.18
CA TRP A 234 73.85 83.31 3.29
C TRP A 234 74.61 84.60 3.64
N ASP A 235 75.79 84.79 3.05
CA ASP A 235 76.42 86.11 2.99
C ASP A 235 75.78 86.92 1.86
N SER A 236 75.22 88.08 2.25
CA SER A 236 74.45 89.00 1.43
C SER A 236 75.37 89.96 0.65
N PRO A 237 74.92 90.49 -0.49
CA PRO A 237 75.15 91.88 -0.87
C PRO A 237 73.95 92.78 -0.53
#